data_AF-A0A5A9YWE8-F1
#
_entry.id   AF-A0A5A9YWE8-F1
#
_cell.length_a   1.000
_cell.length_b   1.000
_cell.length_c   1.000
_cell.angle_alpha   90.00
_cell.angle_beta   90.00
_cell.angle_gamma   90.00
#
_symmetry.space_group_name_H-M   'P 1'
#
loop_
_entity.id
_entity.type
_entity.pdbx_description
1 polymer ?
#
loop_
_entity_poly.entity_id
_entity_poly.type
_entity_poly.pdbx_seq_one_letter_code
_entity_poly.pdbx_strand_id
1 'polypeptide(L)'
;TVEHLLSAMAGLGIDNAYVELSASEVPIMDGSAGPFVFLIQSAGLQEQEAAKKFIRIKREVSVEEGDKRAVFVPFDGFKVSFEIDFDHPVFRGRTQQASVDFSSTSFVKEVSRARTFGFMRDIEYLRSQNLALGGSVENAIVV
;
A
#
# COMPACT_ATOMS: atom_id res chain seq x y z
N THR A 1 3.27 -4.75 9.67
CA THR A 1 3.79 -4.07 8.48
C THR A 1 3.90 -5.02 7.28
N VAL A 2 2.86 -5.79 6.94
CA VAL A 2 2.88 -6.66 5.75
C VAL A 2 2.40 -5.95 4.47
N GLU A 3 1.72 -4.81 4.64
CA GLU A 3 0.93 -4.12 3.64
C GLU A 3 1.73 -3.63 2.42
N HIS A 4 2.92 -3.07 2.61
CA HIS A 4 3.75 -2.62 1.48
C HIS A 4 4.29 -3.78 0.65
N LEU A 5 4.66 -4.89 1.30
CA LEU A 5 5.09 -6.12 0.61
C LEU A 5 3.93 -6.74 -0.17
N LEU A 6 2.75 -6.87 0.45
CA LEU A 6 1.56 -7.40 -0.20
C LEU A 6 1.10 -6.51 -1.36
N SER A 7 1.22 -5.19 -1.22
CA SER A 7 0.97 -4.24 -2.30
C SER A 7 1.92 -4.45 -3.49
N ALA A 8 3.22 -4.66 -3.24
CA ALA A 8 4.19 -4.99 -4.28
C ALA A 8 3.87 -6.32 -4.97
N MET A 9 3.51 -7.36 -4.20
CA MET A 9 3.08 -8.65 -4.72
C MET A 9 1.83 -8.53 -5.60
N ALA A 10 0.81 -7.79 -5.14
CA ALA A 10 -0.40 -7.54 -5.90
C ALA A 10 -0.11 -6.77 -7.21
N GLY A 11 0.72 -5.73 -7.13
CA GLY A 11 1.12 -4.93 -8.29
C GLY A 11 1.92 -5.71 -9.34
N LEU A 12 2.77 -6.64 -8.91
CA LEU A 12 3.55 -7.52 -9.81
C LEU A 12 2.85 -8.83 -10.16
N GLY A 13 1.65 -9.07 -9.62
CA GLY A 13 0.84 -10.24 -9.94
C GLY A 13 1.35 -11.55 -9.32
N ILE A 14 2.05 -11.49 -8.19
CA ILE A 14 2.52 -12.68 -7.46
C ILE A 14 1.34 -13.37 -6.78
N ASP A 15 1.10 -14.63 -7.17
CA ASP A 15 0.02 -15.45 -6.60
C ASP A 15 0.52 -16.38 -5.50
N ASN A 16 1.74 -16.90 -5.64
CA ASN A 16 2.31 -17.89 -4.73
C ASN A 16 3.73 -17.47 -4.36
N ALA A 17 3.99 -17.30 -3.07
CA ALA A 17 5.31 -17.00 -2.53
C ALA A 17 5.45 -17.54 -1.11
N TYR A 18 6.68 -17.85 -0.71
CA TYR A 18 7.05 -18.09 0.68
C TYR A 18 7.89 -16.90 1.16
N VAL A 19 7.46 -16.25 2.24
CA VAL A 19 8.14 -15.10 2.82
C VAL A 19 8.64 -15.51 4.20
N GLU A 20 9.96 -15.61 4.34
CA GLU A 20 10.62 -15.91 5.61
C GLU A 20 11.17 -14.64 6.24
N LEU A 21 10.95 -14.49 7.54
CA LEU A 21 11.45 -13.39 8.34
C LEU A 21 12.21 -13.96 9.54
N SER A 22 13.35 -13.39 9.86
CA SER A 22 14.09 -13.68 11.10
C SER A 22 13.66 -12.81 12.29
N ALA A 23 12.66 -11.94 12.07
CA ALA A 23 12.14 -10.99 13.05
C ALA A 23 10.60 -10.99 13.04
N SER A 24 10.00 -10.29 14.01
CA SER A 24 8.54 -10.24 14.20
C SER A 24 7.79 -9.41 13.16
N GLU A 25 8.48 -8.69 12.29
CA GLU A 25 7.87 -7.80 11.31
C GLU A 25 8.64 -7.73 10.00
N VAL A 26 7.92 -7.42 8.92
CA VAL A 26 8.54 -7.13 7.62
C VAL A 26 9.23 -5.76 7.72
N PRO A 27 10.45 -5.60 7.17
CA PRO A 27 11.17 -4.33 7.22
C PRO A 27 10.38 -3.18 6.57
N ILE A 28 10.41 -2.00 7.17
CA ILE A 28 9.72 -0.80 6.64
C ILE A 28 10.37 -0.25 5.35
N MET A 29 11.63 -0.64 5.09
CA MET A 29 12.43 -0.16 3.96
C MET A 29 12.52 1.37 3.92
N ASP A 30 12.17 2.00 2.81
CA ASP A 30 12.08 3.46 2.66
C ASP A 30 10.66 4.00 2.96
N GLY A 31 9.78 3.16 3.49
CA GLY A 31 8.37 3.49 3.73
C GLY A 31 7.46 3.28 2.54
N SER A 32 7.97 2.81 1.40
CA SER A 32 7.18 2.53 0.19
C SER A 32 7.22 1.04 -0.18
N ALA A 33 6.51 0.69 -1.26
CA ALA A 33 6.58 -0.64 -1.86
C ALA A 33 7.74 -0.79 -2.86
N GLY A 34 8.41 0.30 -3.23
CA GLY A 34 9.44 0.37 -4.26
C GLY A 34 10.61 -0.60 -4.05
N PRO A 35 11.19 -0.67 -2.83
CA PRO A 35 12.23 -1.65 -2.51
C PRO A 35 11.78 -3.10 -2.71
N PHE A 36 10.53 -3.43 -2.38
CA PHE A 36 9.98 -4.78 -2.60
C PHE A 36 9.75 -5.09 -4.08
N VAL A 37 9.31 -4.10 -4.87
CA VAL A 37 9.22 -4.25 -6.33
C VAL A 37 10.58 -4.64 -6.91
N PHE A 38 11.64 -3.95 -6.49
CA PHE A 38 13.01 -4.28 -6.93
C PHE A 38 13.43 -5.70 -6.54
N LEU A 39 13.18 -6.11 -5.30
CA LEU A 39 13.54 -7.44 -4.81
C LEU A 39 12.79 -8.55 -5.56
N ILE A 40 11.48 -8.39 -5.78
CA ILE A 40 10.66 -9.35 -6.53
C ILE A 40 11.11 -9.45 -7.99
N GLN A 41 11.37 -8.33 -8.65
CA GLN A 41 11.88 -8.33 -10.03
C GLN A 41 13.26 -8.98 -10.13
N SER A 42 14.11 -8.79 -9.12
CA SER A 42 15.43 -9.42 -9.06
C SER A 42 15.36 -10.93 -8.85
N ALA A 43 14.37 -11.41 -8.09
CA ALA A 43 14.12 -12.84 -7.90
C ALA A 43 13.56 -13.52 -9.16
N GLY A 44 12.87 -12.77 -10.02
CA GLY A 44 12.23 -13.26 -11.24
C GLY A 44 10.85 -13.85 -10.99
N LEU A 45 10.13 -14.12 -12.08
CA LEU A 45 8.78 -14.69 -12.07
C LEU A 45 8.81 -16.08 -12.70
N GLN A 46 8.08 -17.01 -12.08
CA GLN A 46 7.87 -18.35 -12.61
C GLN A 46 6.38 -18.56 -12.86
N GLU A 47 6.01 -18.77 -14.11
CA GLU A 47 4.64 -19.18 -14.46
C GLU A 47 4.40 -20.62 -13.99
N GLN A 48 3.19 -20.87 -13.51
CA GLN A 48 2.76 -22.19 -13.05
C GLN A 48 1.64 -22.70 -13.96
N GLU A 49 1.51 -24.03 -14.09
CA GLU A 49 0.54 -24.66 -14.98
C GLU A 49 -0.93 -24.44 -14.55
N ALA A 50 -1.15 -23.93 -13.33
CA ALA A 50 -2.49 -23.66 -12.81
C ALA A 50 -3.00 -22.30 -13.29
N ALA A 51 -4.26 -22.28 -13.73
CA ALA A 51 -4.93 -21.03 -14.08
C ALA A 51 -5.08 -20.12 -12.85
N LYS A 52 -4.64 -18.86 -12.98
CA LYS A 52 -4.83 -17.81 -11.99
C LYS A 52 -6.33 -17.57 -11.75
N LYS A 53 -6.73 -17.53 -10.49
CA LYS A 53 -8.11 -17.27 -10.08
C LYS A 53 -8.27 -15.81 -9.69
N PHE A 54 -9.31 -15.17 -10.20
CA PHE A 54 -9.64 -13.78 -9.89
C PHE A 54 -10.96 -13.69 -9.12
N ILE A 55 -11.04 -12.73 -8.21
CA ILE A 55 -12.30 -12.37 -7.53
C ILE A 55 -13.01 -11.34 -8.41
N ARG A 56 -14.14 -11.74 -9.01
CA ARG A 56 -14.97 -10.82 -9.80
C ARG A 56 -16.11 -10.27 -8.95
N ILE A 57 -16.17 -8.95 -8.82
CA ILE A 57 -17.29 -8.25 -8.18
C ILE A 57 -18.52 -8.34 -9.09
N LYS A 58 -19.59 -8.97 -8.60
CA LYS A 58 -20.84 -9.20 -9.37
C LYS A 58 -21.98 -8.26 -8.97
N ARG A 59 -21.88 -7.64 -7.81
CA ARG A 59 -22.84 -6.68 -7.26
C ARG A 59 -22.12 -5.69 -6.38
N GLU A 60 -22.74 -4.54 -6.14
CA GLU A 60 -22.22 -3.57 -5.20
C GLU A 60 -22.13 -4.16 -3.79
N VAL A 61 -21.02 -3.86 -3.11
CA VAL A 61 -20.79 -4.15 -1.70
C VAL A 61 -20.19 -2.90 -1.07
N SER A 62 -20.84 -2.37 -0.04
CA SER A 62 -20.39 -1.20 0.70
C SER A 62 -20.26 -1.50 2.19
N VAL A 63 -19.32 -0.82 2.83
CA VAL A 63 -19.18 -0.75 4.29
C VAL A 63 -18.99 0.71 4.70
N GLU A 64 -19.56 1.08 5.84
CA GLU A 64 -19.52 2.43 6.39
C GLU A 64 -19.17 2.36 7.88
N GLU A 65 -18.31 3.27 8.33
CA GLU A 65 -17.92 3.43 9.74
C GLU A 65 -17.78 4.93 10.04
N GLY A 66 -18.81 5.52 10.65
CA GLY A 66 -18.85 6.97 10.88
C GLY A 66 -18.91 7.74 9.57
N ASP A 67 -17.90 8.57 9.32
CA ASP A 67 -17.70 9.35 8.09
C ASP A 67 -16.90 8.60 7.01
N LYS A 68 -16.42 7.38 7.29
CA LYS A 68 -15.62 6.58 6.37
C LYS A 68 -16.50 5.63 5.57
N ARG A 69 -16.16 5.44 4.30
CA ARG A 69 -16.86 4.52 3.40
C ARG A 69 -15.88 3.80 2.47
N ALA A 70 -16.11 2.50 2.24
CA ALA A 70 -15.44 1.73 1.20
C ALA A 70 -16.48 0.96 0.36
N VAL A 71 -16.32 0.97 -0.96
CA VAL A 71 -17.29 0.38 -1.89
C VAL A 71 -16.59 -0.40 -3.00
N PHE A 72 -17.05 -1.62 -3.23
CA PHE A 72 -16.79 -2.36 -4.47
C PHE A 72 -18.02 -2.28 -5.37
N VAL A 73 -17.82 -1.94 -6.64
CA VAL A 73 -18.85 -1.99 -7.69
C VAL A 73 -18.41 -2.92 -8.81
N PRO A 74 -19.34 -3.57 -9.55
CA PRO A 74 -18.99 -4.36 -10.73
C PRO A 74 -18.26 -3.50 -11.77
N PHE A 75 -17.10 -3.97 -12.22
CA PHE A 75 -16.25 -3.29 -13.19
C PHE A 75 -15.41 -4.31 -13.97
N ASP A 76 -15.27 -4.12 -15.29
CA ASP A 76 -14.43 -4.95 -16.15
C ASP A 76 -12.98 -4.45 -16.12
N GLY A 77 -12.31 -4.74 -15.01
CA GLY A 77 -10.95 -4.32 -14.74
C GLY A 77 -10.71 -4.19 -13.24
N PHE A 78 -9.66 -3.48 -12.84
CA PHE A 78 -9.43 -3.14 -11.45
C PHE A 78 -8.99 -1.68 -11.34
N LYS A 79 -9.89 -0.84 -10.81
CA LYS A 79 -9.63 0.58 -10.58
C LYS A 79 -9.88 0.89 -9.12
N VAL A 80 -8.95 1.60 -8.49
CA VAL A 80 -9.12 2.09 -7.11
C VAL A 80 -9.17 3.61 -7.14
N SER A 81 -10.19 4.16 -6.50
CA SER A 81 -10.28 5.59 -6.19
C SER A 81 -10.23 5.71 -4.67
N PHE A 82 -9.34 6.55 -4.18
CA PHE A 82 -9.11 6.73 -2.75
C PHE A 82 -9.07 8.22 -2.43
N GLU A 83 -9.70 8.58 -1.33
CA GLU A 83 -9.74 9.94 -0.81
C GLU A 83 -9.26 9.93 0.63
N ILE A 84 -8.43 10.91 0.96
CA ILE A 84 -8.00 11.17 2.33
C ILE A 84 -8.66 12.46 2.82
N ASP A 85 -8.97 12.51 4.10
CA ASP A 85 -9.47 13.73 4.75
C ASP A 85 -8.61 14.03 5.97
N PHE A 86 -7.55 14.81 5.78
CA PHE A 86 -6.68 15.25 6.86
C PHE A 86 -6.82 16.76 7.06
N ASP A 87 -7.26 17.16 8.25
CA ASP A 87 -7.22 18.58 8.68
C ASP A 87 -5.80 18.98 9.08
N HIS A 88 -4.92 19.08 8.08
CA HIS A 88 -3.55 19.56 8.25
C HIS A 88 -3.20 20.64 7.21
N PRO A 89 -2.51 21.73 7.59
CA PRO A 89 -2.13 22.80 6.67
C PRO A 89 -1.40 22.34 5.39
N VAL A 90 -0.65 21.24 5.46
CA VAL A 90 0.07 20.68 4.31
C VAL A 90 -0.87 20.22 3.18
N PHE A 91 -2.11 19.84 3.50
CA PHE A 91 -3.09 19.34 2.54
C PHE A 91 -4.07 20.42 2.06
N ARG A 92 -4.08 21.62 2.67
CA ARG A 92 -4.96 22.71 2.26
C ARG A 92 -4.67 23.15 0.83
N GLY A 93 -5.72 23.16 0.00
CA GLY A 93 -5.61 23.52 -1.42
C GLY A 93 -4.90 22.48 -2.29
N ARG A 94 -4.65 21.27 -1.77
CA ARG A 94 -4.09 20.15 -2.54
C ARG A 94 -5.17 19.12 -2.86
N THR A 95 -4.95 18.38 -3.93
CA THR A 95 -5.80 17.22 -4.27
C THR A 95 -5.59 16.14 -3.21
N GLN A 96 -6.67 15.75 -2.54
CA GLN A 96 -6.69 14.66 -1.55
C GLN A 96 -7.33 13.38 -2.10
N GLN A 97 -7.58 13.34 -3.40
CA GLN A 97 -8.15 12.21 -4.11
C GLN A 97 -7.18 11.69 -5.16
N ALA A 98 -7.04 10.38 -5.25
CA ALA A 98 -6.30 9.70 -6.31
C ALA A 98 -7.16 8.61 -6.93
N SER A 99 -7.00 8.40 -8.24
CA SER A 99 -7.69 7.34 -8.98
C SER A 99 -6.68 6.65 -9.89
N VAL A 100 -6.51 5.35 -9.73
CA VAL A 100 -5.54 4.55 -10.47
C VAL A 100 -6.25 3.36 -11.10
N ASP A 101 -6.10 3.21 -12.43
CA ASP A 101 -6.45 2.00 -13.14
C ASP A 101 -5.27 1.03 -13.06
N PHE A 102 -5.46 -0.12 -12.41
CA PHE A 102 -4.37 -0.99 -12.01
C PHE A 102 -3.92 -1.89 -13.17
N SER A 103 -2.65 -1.70 -13.50
CA SER A 103 -1.81 -2.62 -14.23
C SER A 103 -0.46 -2.69 -13.50
N SER A 104 0.36 -3.70 -13.78
CA SER A 104 1.72 -3.73 -13.21
C SER A 104 2.53 -2.48 -13.59
N THR A 105 2.27 -1.89 -14.76
CA THR A 105 2.97 -0.68 -15.20
C THR A 105 2.53 0.56 -14.42
N SER A 106 1.22 0.80 -14.28
CA SER A 106 0.70 1.95 -13.54
C SER A 106 1.03 1.84 -12.05
N PHE A 107 0.96 0.64 -11.45
CA PHE A 107 1.38 0.44 -10.08
C PHE A 107 2.85 0.83 -9.83
N VAL A 108 3.77 0.30 -10.65
CA VAL A 108 5.20 0.59 -10.47
C VAL A 108 5.50 2.07 -10.66
N LYS A 109 4.87 2.73 -11.62
CA LYS A 109 5.14 4.15 -11.94
C LYS A 109 4.48 5.13 -10.97
N GLU A 110 3.23 4.88 -10.58
CA GLU A 110 2.37 5.87 -9.93
C GLU A 110 2.20 5.61 -8.42
N VAL A 111 2.31 4.36 -7.98
CA VAL A 111 1.98 3.96 -6.60
C VAL A 111 3.20 3.48 -5.82
N SER A 112 4.05 2.64 -6.43
CA SER A 112 5.06 1.89 -5.67
C SER A 112 6.05 2.74 -4.86
N ARG A 113 6.34 3.96 -5.33
CA ARG A 113 7.28 4.91 -4.71
C ARG A 113 6.64 5.86 -3.71
N ALA A 114 5.32 5.83 -3.55
CA ALA A 114 4.64 6.62 -2.53
C ALA A 114 5.02 6.07 -1.15
N ARG A 115 5.69 6.91 -0.34
CA ARG A 115 6.10 6.55 1.01
C ARG A 115 4.97 6.79 2.00
N THR A 116 4.94 6.00 3.06
CA THR A 116 4.12 6.26 4.24
C THR A 116 4.45 7.64 4.82
N PHE A 117 3.47 8.23 5.51
CA PHE A 117 3.64 9.51 6.18
C PHE A 117 3.03 9.48 7.57
N GLY A 118 3.53 10.34 8.45
CA GLY A 118 3.02 10.50 9.80
C GLY A 118 3.32 11.89 10.32
N PHE A 119 2.57 12.32 11.33
CA PHE A 119 2.78 13.61 11.97
C PHE A 119 3.87 13.50 13.03
N MET A 120 4.75 14.49 13.11
CA MET A 120 5.87 14.48 14.09
C MET A 120 5.37 14.23 15.52
N ARG A 121 4.28 14.90 15.90
CA ARG A 121 3.67 14.77 17.23
C ARG A 121 3.23 13.34 17.56
N ASP A 122 2.68 12.62 16.59
CA ASP A 122 2.21 11.25 16.78
C ASP A 122 3.39 10.28 16.89
N ILE A 123 4.46 10.52 16.12
CA ILE A 123 5.69 9.74 16.18
C ILE A 123 6.37 9.90 17.55
N GLU A 124 6.49 11.12 18.06
CA GLU A 124 7.04 11.39 19.40
C GLU A 124 6.20 10.73 20.50
N TYR A 125 4.87 10.80 20.38
CA TYR A 125 3.96 10.14 21.32
C TYR A 125 4.14 8.62 21.31
N LEU A 126 4.15 7.98 20.14
CA LEU A 126 4.35 6.53 20.00
C LEU A 126 5.71 6.10 20.56
N ARG A 127 6.78 6.85 20.28
CA ARG A 127 8.11 6.58 20.83
C ARG A 127 8.15 6.67 22.35
N SER A 128 7.41 7.62 22.94
CA SER A 128 7.29 7.72 24.41
C SER A 128 6.68 6.46 25.04
N GLN A 129 5.95 5.65 24.26
CA GLN A 129 5.34 4.38 24.66
C GLN A 129 6.14 3.15 24.18
N ASN A 130 7.40 3.33 23.76
CA ASN A 130 8.24 2.28 23.15
C ASN A 130 7.67 1.67 21.85
N LEU A 131 6.88 2.44 21.11
CA LEU A 131 6.34 2.07 19.80
C LEU A 131 7.04 2.85 18.68
N ALA A 132 6.95 2.35 17.44
CA ALA A 132 7.52 2.99 16.24
C ALA A 132 9.01 3.37 16.35
N LEU A 133 9.80 2.56 17.10
CA LEU A 133 11.22 2.82 17.37
C LEU A 133 12.09 2.84 16.10
N GLY A 134 11.69 2.09 15.07
CA GLY A 134 12.36 2.07 13.77
C GLY A 134 11.97 3.22 12.81
N GLY A 135 10.98 4.06 13.16
CA GLY A 135 10.55 5.16 12.29
C GLY A 135 11.60 6.26 12.19
N SER A 136 11.82 6.82 11.00
CA SER A 136 12.73 7.94 10.75
C SER A 136 12.33 8.73 9.50
N VAL A 137 12.98 9.86 9.22
CA VAL A 137 12.77 10.63 7.97
C VAL A 137 13.25 9.88 6.72
N GLU A 138 14.03 8.80 6.89
CA GLU A 138 14.49 7.95 5.80
C GLU A 138 13.38 7.00 5.33
N ASN A 139 12.47 6.62 6.23
CA ASN A 139 11.42 5.62 5.98
C ASN A 139 9.98 6.12 6.17
N ALA A 140 9.81 7.41 6.45
CA ALA A 140 8.52 8.07 6.46
C ALA A 140 8.65 9.54 6.05
N ILE A 141 7.64 10.05 5.36
CA ILE A 141 7.47 11.50 5.20
C ILE A 141 6.92 12.02 6.51
N VAL A 142 7.70 12.84 7.21
CA VAL A 142 7.27 13.46 8.46
C VAL A 142 6.73 14.86 8.18
N VAL A 143 5.50 15.09 8.61
CA VAL A 143 4.76 16.36 8.45
C VAL A 143 4.57 17.02 9.82
#